data_AF-A0A1C6CUW9-F1
#
_entry.id   AF-A0A1C6CUW9-F1
#
_cell.length_a   1.000
_cell.length_b   1.000
_cell.length_c   1.000
_cell.angle_alpha   90.00
_cell.angle_beta   90.00
_cell.angle_gamma   90.00
#
_symmetry.space_group_name_H-M   'P 1'
#
loop_
_entity.id
_entity.type
_entity.pdbx_description
1 polymer ?
#
loop_
_entity_poly.entity_id
_entity_poly.type
_entity_poly.pdbx_seq_one_letter_code
_entity_poly.pdbx_strand_id
1 'polypeptide(L)'
;MINENNEIIITTSEAVEVLRVIDKLNMKKDLFEAIKKYFELNQAREDKLNKLRELIIDKVGLAEYEELSSTDKEITTKKVLIENTEFKDEFEKSMINYNVDLSTLAVDLTYTFASKIPNAEKEVYKCLAKISGKNVKEVEQQEFDKTVDLIMAIGKSKTFLGFSKLLNR
;
A
#
# COMPACT_ATOMS: atom_id res chain seq x y z
N MET A 1 4.47 -1.92 -20.24
CA MET A 1 3.42 -2.22 -21.25
C MET A 1 2.02 -2.01 -20.65
N ILE A 2 1.04 -1.47 -21.38
CA ILE A 2 -0.34 -1.30 -20.87
C ILE A 2 -1.22 -2.43 -21.43
N ASN A 3 -1.99 -3.13 -20.58
CA ASN A 3 -2.89 -4.19 -21.03
C ASN A 3 -4.25 -3.65 -21.51
N GLU A 4 -5.11 -4.56 -21.97
CA GLU A 4 -6.47 -4.27 -22.47
C GLU A 4 -7.35 -3.54 -21.44
N ASN A 5 -7.02 -3.62 -20.15
CA ASN A 5 -7.71 -2.94 -19.05
C ASN A 5 -7.07 -1.60 -18.65
N ASN A 6 -6.18 -1.06 -19.49
CA ASN A 6 -5.41 0.14 -19.22
C ASN A 6 -4.48 0.05 -17.98
N GLU A 7 -4.03 -1.17 -17.64
CA GLU A 7 -3.15 -1.42 -16.48
C GLU A 7 -1.70 -1.59 -16.93
N ILE A 8 -0.76 -0.99 -16.18
CA ILE A 8 0.66 -1.24 -16.38
C ILE A 8 0.98 -2.69 -16.01
N ILE A 9 1.52 -3.44 -16.98
CA ILE A 9 2.17 -4.73 -16.78
C ILE A 9 3.68 -4.49 -16.76
N ILE A 10 4.32 -5.01 -15.71
CA ILE A 10 5.78 -5.04 -15.55
C ILE A 10 6.26 -6.44 -15.93
N THR A 11 6.90 -6.55 -17.07
CA THR A 11 7.58 -7.77 -17.53
C THR A 11 8.78 -8.10 -16.63
N THR A 12 9.26 -9.34 -16.67
CA THR A 12 10.47 -9.77 -15.94
C THR A 12 11.68 -8.86 -16.24
N SER A 13 11.86 -8.45 -17.49
CA SER A 13 12.96 -7.57 -17.90
C SER A 13 12.84 -6.17 -17.30
N GLU A 14 11.63 -5.64 -17.16
CA GLU A 14 11.36 -4.37 -16.49
C GLU A 14 11.53 -4.50 -14.97
N ALA A 15 11.10 -5.61 -14.37
CA ALA A 15 11.30 -5.88 -12.94
C ALA A 15 12.79 -5.94 -12.55
N VAL A 16 13.65 -6.46 -13.42
CA VAL A 16 15.11 -6.45 -13.20
C VAL A 16 15.66 -5.01 -13.17
N GLU A 17 15.15 -4.09 -14.00
CA GLU A 17 15.58 -2.68 -13.92
C GLU A 17 15.11 -2.04 -12.61
N VAL A 18 13.90 -2.34 -12.15
CA VAL A 18 13.39 -1.86 -10.85
C VAL A 18 14.32 -2.33 -9.71
N LEU A 19 14.75 -3.59 -9.73
CA LEU A 19 15.70 -4.12 -8.75
C LEU A 19 17.07 -3.43 -8.80
N ARG A 20 17.58 -3.15 -10.01
CA ARG A 20 18.83 -2.38 -10.18
C ARG A 20 18.71 -0.97 -9.63
N VAL A 21 17.56 -0.31 -9.83
CA VAL A 21 17.29 1.00 -9.25
C VAL A 21 17.30 0.92 -7.72
N ILE A 22 16.61 -0.05 -7.13
CA ILE A 22 16.58 -0.24 -5.66
C ILE A 22 17.99 -0.45 -5.10
N ASP A 23 18.81 -1.25 -5.77
CA ASP A 23 20.20 -1.50 -5.38
C ASP A 23 21.06 -0.24 -5.47
N LYS A 24 20.95 0.51 -6.58
CA LYS A 24 21.69 1.78 -6.77
C LYS A 24 21.26 2.87 -5.81
N LEU A 25 19.98 2.93 -5.47
CA LEU A 25 19.46 3.81 -4.43
C LEU A 25 19.85 3.33 -3.02
N ASN A 26 20.44 2.14 -2.87
CA ASN A 26 20.73 1.55 -1.56
C ASN A 26 19.50 1.58 -0.64
N MET A 27 18.33 1.19 -1.19
CA MET A 27 17.03 1.26 -0.50
C MET A 27 16.51 -0.10 -0.05
N LYS A 28 17.29 -1.16 -0.24
CA LYS A 28 16.90 -2.52 0.16
C LYS A 28 16.43 -2.55 1.62
N LYS A 29 17.23 -2.01 2.54
CA LYS A 29 16.91 -1.97 3.97
C LYS A 29 15.65 -1.15 4.26
N ASP A 30 15.57 0.06 3.71
CA ASP A 30 14.43 0.96 3.90
C ASP A 30 13.11 0.31 3.43
N LEU A 31 13.14 -0.39 2.29
CA LEU A 31 11.99 -1.13 1.76
C LEU A 31 11.60 -2.31 2.67
N PHE A 32 12.57 -3.10 3.15
CA PHE A 32 12.28 -4.19 4.07
C PHE A 32 11.67 -3.70 5.38
N GLU A 33 12.20 -2.61 5.95
CA GLU A 33 11.67 -2.01 7.18
C GLU A 33 10.26 -1.47 6.96
N ALA A 34 10.02 -0.81 5.83
CA ALA A 34 8.69 -0.31 5.47
C ALA A 34 7.66 -1.44 5.30
N ILE A 35 8.04 -2.51 4.60
CA ILE A 35 7.20 -3.69 4.42
C ILE A 35 6.87 -4.32 5.77
N LYS A 36 7.86 -4.52 6.63
CA LYS A 36 7.66 -5.07 7.97
C LYS A 36 6.67 -4.23 8.77
N LYS A 37 6.87 -2.91 8.83
CA LYS A 37 5.98 -1.99 9.56
C LYS A 37 4.56 -1.99 8.99
N TYR A 38 4.43 -2.05 7.66
CA TYR A 38 3.12 -2.19 7.01
C TYR A 38 2.37 -3.45 7.47
N PHE A 39 3.06 -4.59 7.60
CA PHE A 39 2.44 -5.82 8.11
C PHE A 39 2.01 -5.69 9.57
N GLU A 40 2.89 -5.16 10.43
CA GLU A 40 2.57 -4.94 11.84
C GLU A 40 1.32 -4.06 12.00
N LEU A 41 1.20 -2.98 11.20
CA LEU A 41 0.03 -2.11 11.19
C LEU A 41 -1.24 -2.84 10.73
N ASN A 42 -1.17 -3.63 9.64
CA ASN A 42 -2.33 -4.37 9.15
C ASN A 42 -2.77 -5.45 10.12
N GLN A 43 -1.83 -6.15 10.76
CA GLN A 43 -2.15 -7.16 11.76
C GLN A 43 -2.85 -6.52 12.97
N ALA A 44 -2.31 -5.43 13.51
CA ALA A 44 -2.93 -4.72 14.63
C ALA A 44 -4.35 -4.20 14.30
N ARG A 45 -4.55 -3.72 13.06
CA ARG A 45 -5.87 -3.32 12.57
C ARG A 45 -6.83 -4.50 12.50
N GLU A 46 -6.40 -5.61 11.91
CA GLU A 46 -7.24 -6.81 11.76
C GLU A 46 -7.62 -7.40 13.12
N ASP A 47 -6.69 -7.42 14.08
CA ASP A 47 -6.97 -7.85 15.45
C ASP A 47 -8.06 -7.00 16.11
N LYS A 48 -8.03 -5.67 15.92
CA LYS A 48 -9.08 -4.77 16.44
C LYS A 48 -10.42 -4.95 15.71
N LEU A 49 -10.41 -5.24 14.40
CA LEU A 49 -11.63 -5.55 13.64
C LEU A 49 -12.24 -6.88 14.07
N ASN A 50 -11.41 -7.89 14.36
CA ASN A 50 -11.86 -9.18 14.86
C ASN A 50 -12.50 -9.05 16.24
N LYS A 51 -11.91 -8.28 17.16
CA LYS A 51 -12.54 -7.97 18.46
C LYS A 51 -13.89 -7.29 18.32
N LEU A 52 -14.03 -6.35 17.38
CA LEU A 52 -15.34 -5.74 17.10
C LEU A 52 -16.33 -6.79 16.56
N ARG A 53 -15.88 -7.69 15.68
CA ARG A 53 -16.72 -8.78 15.16
C ARG A 53 -17.17 -9.72 16.29
N GLU A 54 -16.29 -10.09 17.20
CA GLU A 54 -16.62 -10.89 18.39
C GLU A 54 -17.69 -10.21 19.23
N LEU A 55 -17.55 -8.92 19.55
CA LEU A 55 -18.58 -8.17 20.30
C LEU A 55 -19.94 -8.11 19.58
N ILE A 56 -19.94 -8.07 18.24
CA ILE A 56 -21.18 -8.13 17.46
C ILE A 56 -21.79 -9.53 17.54
N ILE A 57 -20.98 -10.58 17.37
CA ILE A 57 -21.43 -11.97 17.46
C ILE A 57 -21.94 -12.29 18.87
N ASP A 58 -21.33 -11.78 19.93
CA ASP A 58 -21.80 -11.96 21.31
C ASP A 58 -23.18 -11.32 21.52
N LYS A 59 -23.50 -10.26 20.75
CA LYS A 59 -24.78 -9.55 20.84
C LYS A 59 -25.90 -10.22 20.05
N VAL A 60 -25.64 -10.68 18.84
CA VAL A 60 -26.69 -11.18 17.92
C VAL A 60 -26.58 -12.69 17.66
N GLY A 61 -25.49 -13.34 18.03
CA GLY A 61 -25.20 -14.72 17.69
C GLY A 61 -24.60 -14.86 16.28
N LEU A 62 -23.82 -15.92 16.09
CA LEU A 62 -23.07 -16.15 14.83
C LEU A 62 -23.99 -16.36 13.62
N ALA A 63 -25.03 -17.18 13.77
CA ALA A 63 -25.96 -17.49 12.69
C ALA A 63 -26.70 -16.22 12.19
N GLU A 64 -27.17 -15.39 13.12
CA GLU A 64 -27.85 -14.14 12.75
C GLU A 64 -26.87 -13.14 12.15
N TYR A 65 -25.64 -13.03 12.67
CA TYR A 65 -24.60 -12.15 12.11
C TYR A 65 -24.31 -12.43 10.64
N GLU A 66 -24.26 -13.70 10.25
CA GLU A 66 -24.01 -14.11 8.86
C GLU A 66 -25.17 -13.71 7.92
N GLU A 67 -26.40 -13.73 8.42
CA GLU A 67 -27.61 -13.38 7.67
C GLU A 67 -27.91 -11.86 7.63
N LEU A 68 -27.26 -11.06 8.47
CA LEU A 68 -27.48 -9.60 8.49
C LEU A 68 -27.19 -8.95 7.14
N SER A 69 -28.10 -8.09 6.69
CA SER A 69 -27.86 -7.19 5.56
C SER A 69 -26.74 -6.20 5.87
N SER A 70 -26.13 -5.59 4.83
CA SER A 70 -25.09 -4.56 5.03
C SER A 70 -25.56 -3.41 5.91
N THR A 71 -26.82 -2.97 5.73
CA THR A 71 -27.43 -1.90 6.54
C THR A 71 -27.60 -2.34 8.00
N ASP A 72 -28.04 -3.57 8.23
CA ASP A 72 -28.22 -4.08 9.60
C ASP A 72 -26.89 -4.33 10.31
N LYS A 73 -25.84 -4.69 9.57
CA LYS A 73 -24.46 -4.76 10.10
C LYS A 73 -23.99 -3.39 10.56
N GLU A 74 -24.25 -2.33 9.80
CA GLU A 74 -23.89 -0.97 10.18
C GLU A 74 -24.64 -0.51 11.46
N ILE A 75 -25.96 -0.73 11.50
CA ILE A 75 -26.80 -0.39 12.65
C ILE A 75 -26.34 -1.16 13.90
N THR A 76 -26.12 -2.47 13.76
CA THR A 76 -25.67 -3.33 14.86
C THR A 76 -24.30 -2.91 15.37
N THR A 77 -23.35 -2.63 14.46
CA THR A 77 -22.02 -2.12 14.80
C THR A 77 -22.11 -0.84 15.62
N LYS A 78 -22.93 0.13 15.18
CA LYS A 78 -23.14 1.39 15.92
C LYS A 78 -23.67 1.14 17.32
N LYS A 79 -24.66 0.25 17.48
CA LYS A 79 -25.21 -0.10 18.80
C LYS A 79 -24.16 -0.74 19.70
N VAL A 80 -23.38 -1.71 19.19
CA VAL A 80 -22.30 -2.37 19.94
C VAL A 80 -21.26 -1.36 20.42
N LEU A 81 -20.84 -0.44 19.56
CA LEU A 81 -19.88 0.61 19.93
C LEU A 81 -20.44 1.58 20.98
N ILE A 82 -21.74 1.92 20.93
CA ILE A 82 -22.38 2.78 21.93
C ILE A 82 -22.47 2.07 23.29
N GLU A 83 -22.74 0.77 23.30
CA GLU A 83 -22.85 -0.03 24.53
C GLU A 83 -21.47 -0.37 25.14
N ASN A 84 -20.41 -0.35 24.34
CA ASN A 84 -19.04 -0.65 24.76
C ASN A 84 -18.15 0.59 24.60
N THR A 85 -18.42 1.65 25.37
CA THR A 85 -17.78 2.96 25.22
C THR A 85 -16.26 2.93 25.34
N GLU A 86 -15.69 2.17 26.28
CA GLU A 86 -14.24 2.03 26.41
C GLU A 86 -13.62 1.37 25.17
N PHE A 87 -14.23 0.30 24.67
CA PHE A 87 -13.79 -0.36 23.44
C PHE A 87 -13.91 0.58 22.23
N LYS A 88 -14.99 1.35 22.15
CA LYS A 88 -15.20 2.32 21.07
C LYS A 88 -14.08 3.35 21.03
N ASP A 89 -13.74 3.96 22.16
CA ASP A 89 -12.67 4.95 22.22
C ASP A 89 -11.33 4.35 21.81
N GLU A 90 -11.02 3.12 22.24
CA GLU A 90 -9.82 2.42 21.81
C GLU A 90 -9.83 2.07 20.31
N PHE A 91 -10.98 1.62 19.80
CA PHE A 91 -11.14 1.24 18.41
C PHE A 91 -10.96 2.45 17.48
N GLU A 92 -11.63 3.56 17.78
CA GLU A 92 -11.52 4.80 17.00
C GLU A 92 -10.09 5.33 17.00
N LYS A 93 -9.44 5.39 18.18
CA LYS A 93 -8.02 5.77 18.29
C LYS A 93 -7.13 4.85 17.48
N SER A 94 -7.35 3.53 17.54
CA SER A 94 -6.56 2.56 16.78
C SER A 94 -6.71 2.74 15.27
N MET A 95 -7.92 3.04 14.77
CA MET A 95 -8.15 3.26 13.35
C MET A 95 -7.56 4.58 12.86
N ILE A 96 -7.62 5.63 13.68
CA ILE A 96 -6.95 6.91 13.39
C ILE A 96 -5.43 6.69 13.35
N ASN A 97 -4.86 6.06 14.37
CA ASN A 97 -3.41 5.82 14.44
C ASN A 97 -2.93 4.95 13.28
N TYR A 98 -3.67 3.91 12.91
CA TYR A 98 -3.37 3.10 11.73
C TYR A 98 -3.24 3.95 10.46
N ASN A 99 -4.19 4.86 10.22
CA ASN A 99 -4.18 5.71 9.03
C ASN A 99 -3.03 6.73 9.07
N VAL A 100 -2.74 7.30 10.24
CA VAL A 100 -1.63 8.24 10.44
C VAL A 100 -0.30 7.51 10.20
N ASP A 101 -0.07 6.39 10.86
CA ASP A 101 1.17 5.61 10.76
C ASP A 101 1.41 5.09 9.34
N LEU A 102 0.35 4.65 8.65
CA LEU A 102 0.44 4.23 7.25
C LEU A 102 0.80 5.40 6.33
N SER A 103 0.21 6.58 6.57
CA SER A 103 0.53 7.79 5.80
C SER A 103 1.96 8.27 6.05
N THR A 104 2.40 8.27 7.30
CA THR A 104 3.78 8.59 7.69
C THR A 104 4.75 7.63 7.01
N LEU A 105 4.48 6.33 7.03
CA LEU A 105 5.31 5.34 6.36
C LEU A 105 5.43 5.61 4.85
N ALA A 106 4.32 5.96 4.20
CA ALA A 106 4.30 6.28 2.77
C ALA A 106 5.11 7.57 2.46
N VAL A 107 4.97 8.60 3.29
CA VAL A 107 5.72 9.87 3.15
C VAL A 107 7.20 9.64 3.36
N ASP A 108 7.59 8.91 4.41
CA ASP A 108 8.99 8.62 4.73
C ASP A 108 9.67 7.84 3.60
N LEU A 109 9.01 6.82 3.07
CA LEU A 109 9.54 6.03 1.96
C LEU A 109 9.65 6.87 0.68
N THR A 110 8.66 7.73 0.41
CA THR A 110 8.66 8.63 -0.76
C THR A 110 9.79 9.66 -0.65
N TYR A 111 9.97 10.26 0.52
CA TYR A 111 11.06 11.21 0.76
C TYR A 111 12.43 10.53 0.66
N THR A 112 12.57 9.34 1.21
CA THR A 112 13.79 8.53 1.10
C THR A 112 14.10 8.19 -0.36
N PHE A 113 13.10 7.79 -1.13
CA PHE A 113 13.25 7.56 -2.57
C PHE A 113 13.70 8.84 -3.29
N ALA A 114 12.96 9.94 -3.13
CA ALA A 114 13.22 11.20 -3.81
C ALA A 114 14.61 11.78 -3.50
N SER A 115 15.02 11.76 -2.22
CA SER A 115 16.34 12.23 -1.79
C SER A 115 17.50 11.39 -2.34
N LYS A 116 17.26 10.12 -2.69
CA LYS A 116 18.27 9.23 -3.23
C LYS A 116 18.28 9.17 -4.77
N ILE A 117 17.24 9.66 -5.45
CA ILE A 117 17.17 9.71 -6.94
C ILE A 117 18.46 10.25 -7.57
N PRO A 118 19.07 11.35 -7.11
CA PRO A 118 20.30 11.88 -7.73
C PRO A 118 21.45 10.86 -7.79
N ASN A 119 21.50 9.89 -6.87
CA ASN A 119 22.55 8.86 -6.83
C ASN A 119 22.36 7.77 -7.88
N ALA A 120 21.16 7.65 -8.46
CA ALA A 120 20.79 6.61 -9.42
C ALA A 120 20.03 7.19 -10.63
N GLU A 121 20.21 8.49 -10.90
CA GLU A 121 19.37 9.25 -11.83
C GLU A 121 19.28 8.58 -13.21
N LYS A 122 20.43 8.16 -13.77
CA LYS A 122 20.49 7.48 -15.07
C LYS A 122 19.75 6.14 -15.08
N GLU A 123 19.89 5.35 -14.02
CA GLU A 123 19.20 4.08 -13.85
C GLU A 123 17.69 4.27 -13.67
N VAL A 124 17.28 5.30 -12.93
CA VAL A 124 15.87 5.68 -12.77
C VAL A 124 15.27 6.02 -14.14
N TYR A 125 15.91 6.91 -14.91
CA TYR A 125 15.41 7.27 -16.24
C TYR A 125 15.37 6.09 -17.20
N LYS A 126 16.39 5.22 -17.19
CA LYS A 126 16.39 3.98 -17.98
C LYS A 126 15.23 3.06 -17.61
N CYS A 127 15.00 2.87 -16.31
CA CYS A 127 13.92 2.03 -15.81
C CYS A 127 12.55 2.58 -16.23
N LEU A 128 12.30 3.88 -16.01
CA LEU A 128 11.06 4.55 -16.38
C LEU A 128 10.82 4.55 -17.89
N ALA A 129 11.87 4.82 -18.68
CA ALA A 129 11.81 4.78 -20.14
C ALA A 129 11.40 3.39 -20.64
N LYS A 130 12.02 2.34 -20.09
CA LYS A 130 11.71 0.95 -20.44
C LYS A 130 10.25 0.59 -20.12
N ILE A 131 9.78 0.91 -18.91
CA ILE A 131 8.41 0.58 -18.46
C ILE A 131 7.35 1.34 -19.27
N SER A 132 7.63 2.61 -19.58
CA SER A 132 6.71 3.49 -20.33
C SER A 132 6.83 3.36 -21.85
N GLY A 133 7.76 2.56 -22.36
CA GLY A 133 8.02 2.44 -23.80
C GLY A 133 8.55 3.72 -24.45
N LYS A 134 9.14 4.62 -23.66
CA LYS A 134 9.73 5.88 -24.12
C LYS A 134 11.24 5.77 -24.29
N ASN A 135 11.84 6.74 -24.97
CA ASN A 135 13.27 6.99 -24.92
C ASN A 135 13.65 7.63 -23.57
N VAL A 136 14.84 7.31 -23.07
CA VAL A 136 15.45 7.92 -21.88
C VAL A 136 15.43 9.45 -21.97
N LYS A 137 15.76 10.04 -23.13
CA LYS A 137 15.74 11.50 -23.30
C LYS A 137 14.34 12.11 -23.16
N GLU A 138 13.30 11.38 -23.55
CA GLU A 138 11.92 11.84 -23.39
C GLU A 138 11.53 11.86 -21.91
N VAL A 139 12.03 10.91 -21.11
CA VAL A 139 11.82 10.89 -19.66
C VAL A 139 12.62 11.98 -18.96
N GLU A 140 13.86 12.24 -19.39
CA GLU A 140 14.70 13.32 -18.84
C GLU A 140 14.08 14.71 -19.04
N GLN A 141 13.39 14.91 -20.16
CA GLN A 141 12.83 16.21 -20.55
C GLN A 141 11.36 16.40 -20.18
N GLN A 142 10.69 15.37 -19.65
CA GLN A 142 9.29 15.49 -19.27
C GLN A 142 9.13 16.28 -17.97
N GLU A 143 7.98 16.92 -17.83
CA GLU A 143 7.61 17.63 -16.61
C GLU A 143 7.57 16.66 -15.41
N PHE A 144 7.95 17.17 -14.24
CA PHE A 144 8.11 16.34 -13.04
C PHE A 144 6.81 15.63 -12.62
N ASP A 145 5.67 16.29 -12.76
CA ASP A 145 4.34 15.74 -12.50
C ASP A 145 4.07 14.47 -13.33
N LYS A 146 4.44 14.46 -14.62
CA LYS A 146 4.32 13.28 -15.49
C LYS A 146 5.19 12.12 -15.03
N THR A 147 6.37 12.42 -14.48
CA THR A 147 7.26 11.41 -13.88
C THR A 147 6.65 10.83 -12.62
N VAL A 148 6.09 11.68 -11.76
CA VAL A 148 5.41 11.28 -10.52
C VAL A 148 4.20 10.40 -10.83
N ASP A 149 3.37 10.77 -11.80
CA ASP A 149 2.22 9.97 -12.23
C ASP A 149 2.62 8.59 -12.74
N LEU A 150 3.70 8.52 -13.53
CA LEU A 150 4.23 7.24 -14.01
C LEU A 150 4.70 6.35 -12.85
N ILE A 151 5.45 6.90 -11.88
CA ILE A 151 5.90 6.17 -10.70
C ILE A 151 4.71 5.68 -9.87
N MET A 152 3.70 6.52 -9.66
CA MET A 152 2.48 6.13 -8.95
C MET A 152 1.73 5.02 -9.67
N ALA A 153 1.62 5.09 -11.00
CA ALA A 153 0.98 4.05 -11.80
C ALA A 153 1.72 2.71 -11.72
N ILE A 154 3.07 2.74 -11.68
CA ILE A 154 3.91 1.56 -11.45
C ILE A 154 3.63 0.95 -10.08
N GLY A 155 3.62 1.76 -9.03
CA GLY A 155 3.35 1.31 -7.65
C GLY A 155 1.96 0.71 -7.46
N LYS A 156 0.96 1.21 -8.22
CA LYS A 156 -0.42 0.69 -8.22
C LYS A 156 -0.62 -0.53 -9.13
N SER A 157 0.38 -0.90 -9.93
CA SER A 157 0.23 -2.01 -10.89
C SER A 157 0.07 -3.35 -10.19
N LYS A 158 -0.85 -4.18 -10.69
CA LYS A 158 -1.06 -5.54 -10.15
C LYS A 158 0.22 -6.39 -10.17
N THR A 159 1.07 -6.19 -11.16
CA THR A 159 2.30 -6.97 -11.33
C THR A 159 3.34 -6.58 -10.27
N PHE A 160 3.51 -5.29 -9.99
CA PHE A 160 4.38 -4.83 -8.90
C PHE A 160 3.87 -5.29 -7.54
N LEU A 161 2.56 -5.20 -7.31
CA LEU A 161 1.92 -5.70 -6.08
C LEU A 161 2.01 -7.23 -5.95
N GLY A 162 1.99 -7.97 -7.05
CA GLY A 162 2.24 -9.41 -7.06
C GLY A 162 3.68 -9.75 -6.68
N PHE A 163 4.64 -8.99 -7.21
CA PHE A 163 6.05 -9.13 -6.86
C PHE A 163 6.31 -8.81 -5.38
N SER A 164 5.72 -7.75 -4.83
CA SER A 164 5.87 -7.41 -3.42
C SER A 164 5.29 -8.48 -2.50
N LYS A 165 4.17 -9.13 -2.88
CA LYS A 165 3.62 -10.28 -2.14
C LYS A 165 4.58 -11.47 -2.08
N LEU A 166 5.44 -11.67 -3.08
CA LEU A 166 6.42 -12.77 -3.10
C LEU A 166 7.64 -12.49 -2.21
N LEU A 167 8.02 -11.22 -2.01
CA LEU A 167 9.08 -10.83 -1.06
C LEU A 167 8.70 -11.09 0.42
N ASN A 168 7.47 -11.55 0.66
CA ASN A 168 6.88 -11.79 1.98
C ASN A 168 6.56 -13.27 2.23
N ARG A 169 7.05 -14.19 1.39
CA ARG A 169 7.08 -15.63 1.65
C ARG A 169 8.49 -16.05 2.06
#